data_AF-A0A0F5LDX6-F1
#
_entry.id   AF-A0A0F5LDX6-F1
#
_cell.length_a   1.000
_cell.length_b   1.000
_cell.length_c   1.000
_cell.angle_alpha   90.00
_cell.angle_beta   90.00
_cell.angle_gamma   90.00
#
_symmetry.space_group_name_H-M   'P 1'
#
loop_
_entity.id
_entity.type
_entity.pdbx_description
1 polymer ?
#
loop_
_entity_poly.entity_id
_entity_poly.type
_entity_poly.pdbx_seq_one_letter_code
_entity_poly.pdbx_strand_id
1 'polypeptide(L)' 'MNTSVQTAGTTGLTVSQRLIAGSIALLLGLTLLVGTGFAGDFRLHNGAHDTRHAMGFPCH' A
#
# COMPACT_ATOMS: atom_id res chain seq x y z
N MET A 1 13.54 43.40 -16.97
CA MET A 1 12.52 42.38 -16.62
C MET A 1 13.24 41.25 -15.92
N ASN A 2 13.13 41.16 -14.59
CA ASN A 2 13.78 40.11 -13.80
C ASN A 2 12.72 39.11 -13.37
N THR A 3 12.69 37.95 -14.03
CA THR A 3 11.87 36.80 -13.64
C THR A 3 12.61 36.01 -12.57
N SER A 4 12.10 36.04 -11.34
CA SER A 4 12.55 35.15 -10.27
C SER A 4 11.93 33.76 -10.47
N VAL A 5 12.75 32.76 -10.78
CA VAL A 5 12.34 31.36 -10.82
C VAL A 5 12.17 30.89 -9.36
N GLN A 6 10.93 30.68 -8.91
CA GLN A 6 10.66 30.03 -7.64
C GLN A 6 10.84 28.53 -7.82
N THR A 7 11.99 28.02 -7.42
CA THR A 7 12.20 26.58 -7.27
C THR A 7 11.33 26.10 -6.11
N ALA A 8 10.27 25.35 -6.41
CA ALA A 8 9.45 24.71 -5.38
C ALA A 8 10.35 23.75 -4.58
N GLY A 9 10.70 24.12 -3.35
CA GLY A 9 11.49 23.27 -2.47
C GLY A 9 10.68 22.03 -2.12
N THR A 10 11.25 20.84 -2.36
CA THR A 10 10.66 19.59 -1.90
C THR A 10 10.75 19.55 -0.37
N THR A 11 9.65 19.86 0.32
CA THR A 11 9.57 19.67 1.77
C THR A 11 9.59 18.17 2.06
N GLY A 12 10.71 17.68 2.57
CA GLY A 12 10.84 16.28 2.95
C GLY A 12 9.90 15.92 4.09
N LEU A 13 9.23 14.77 4.02
CA LEU A 13 8.47 14.24 5.14
C LEU A 13 9.39 14.01 6.34
N THR A 14 8.95 14.48 7.51
CA THR A 14 9.57 14.18 8.80
C THR A 14 9.53 12.69 9.10
N VAL A 15 10.41 12.21 9.98
CA VAL A 15 10.43 10.81 10.43
C VAL A 15 9.08 10.41 11.04
N SER A 16 8.46 11.28 11.83
CA SER A 16 7.14 11.02 12.43
C SER A 16 6.07 10.76 11.38
N GLN A 17 6.00 11.59 10.33
CA GLN A 17 5.04 11.40 9.23
C GLN A 17 5.25 10.07 8.51
N ARG A 18 6.51 9.66 8.30
CA ARG A 18 6.84 8.36 7.68
C ARG A 18 6.45 7.19 8.57
N LEU A 19 6.68 7.29 9.88
CA LEU A 19 6.32 6.26 10.85
C LEU A 19 4.81 6.08 10.95
N ILE A 20 4.05 7.18 10.96
CA ILE A 20 2.57 7.14 10.96
C ILE A 20 2.06 6.50 9.67
N ALA A 21 2.56 6.91 8.51
CA ALA A 21 2.15 6.31 7.24
C ALA A 21 2.51 4.81 7.17
N GLY A 22 3.72 4.46 7.61
CA GLY A 22 4.19 3.08 7.66
C GLY A 22 3.39 2.21 8.63
N SER A 23 3.02 2.72 9.80
CA SER A 23 2.21 1.97 10.77
C SER A 23 0.80 1.71 10.25
N ILE A 24 0.17 2.69 9.60
CA ILE A 24 -1.14 2.52 8.96
C ILE A 24 -1.06 1.47 7.84
N ALA A 25 -0.04 1.55 6.98
CA ALA A 25 0.16 0.57 5.92
C ALA A 25 0.38 -0.85 6.47
N LEU A 26 1.15 -0.98 7.55
CA LEU A 26 1.41 -2.26 8.21
C LEU A 26 0.15 -2.83 8.86
N LEU A 27 -0.64 -2.00 9.55
CA LEU A 27 -1.92 -2.42 10.12
C LEU A 27 -2.89 -2.90 9.04
N LEU A 28 -2.98 -2.17 7.91
CA LEU A 28 -3.80 -2.58 6.78
C LEU A 28 -3.33 -3.93 6.21
N GLY A 29 -2.02 -4.08 5.98
CA GLY A 29 -1.45 -5.33 5.48
C GLY A 29 -1.71 -6.52 6.41
N LEU A 30 -1.53 -6.35 7.71
CA LEU A 30 -1.83 -7.38 8.71
C LEU A 30 -3.32 -7.72 8.76
N THR A 31 -4.19 -6.73 8.63
CA THR A 31 -5.64 -6.94 8.59
C THR A 31 -6.04 -7.80 7.40
N LEU A 32 -5.48 -7.53 6.22
CA LEU A 32 -5.71 -8.34 5.03
C LEU A 32 -5.17 -9.77 5.19
N LEU A 33 -3.98 -9.91 5.75
CA LEU A 33 -3.34 -11.22 5.94
C LEU A 33 -4.14 -12.11 6.91
N VAL A 34 -4.47 -11.57 8.09
CA VAL A 34 -5.24 -12.30 9.10
C VAL A 34 -6.68 -12.49 8.63
N GLY A 35 -7.29 -11.45 8.06
CA GLY A 35 -8.69 -11.49 7.61
C GLY A 35 -8.94 -12.53 6.52
N THR A 36 -8.03 -12.68 5.55
CA THR A 36 -8.14 -13.70 4.49
C THR A 36 -7.68 -15.08 4.94
N GLY A 37 -6.67 -15.16 5.82
CA GLY A 37 -6.13 -16.42 6.33
C GLY A 37 -7.07 -17.16 7.28
N PHE A 38 -7.85 -16.44 8.08
CA PHE A 38 -8.81 -16.99 9.04
C PHE A 38 -10.27 -16.73 8.65
N ALA A 39 -10.53 -16.35 7.40
CA ALA A 39 -11.89 -16.22 6.89
C ALA A 39 -12.62 -17.57 6.99
N GLY A 40 -13.74 -17.60 7.73
CA GLY A 40 -14.66 -18.76 7.68
C GLY A 40 -15.44 -18.86 6.37
N ASP A 41 -15.42 -17.79 5.57
CA ASP A 41 -16.05 -17.72 4.25
C ASP A 41 -15.05 -18.08 3.15
N PHE A 42 -15.35 -19.17 2.43
CA PHE A 42 -14.48 -19.71 1.38
C PHE A 42 -14.27 -18.72 0.21
N ARG A 43 -15.20 -17.79 -0.03
CA ARG A 43 -15.10 -16.84 -1.15
C ARG A 43 -14.00 -15.81 -0.88
N LEU A 44 -13.85 -15.39 0.37
CA LEU A 44 -12.80 -14.44 0.76
C LEU A 44 -11.41 -15.07 0.70
N HIS A 45 -11.26 -16.32 1.17
CA HIS A 45 -10.01 -17.06 1.06
C HIS A 45 -9.64 -17.36 -0.40
N ASN A 46 -10.61 -17.84 -1.19
CA ASN A 46 -10.40 -18.11 -2.62
C ASN A 46 -10.09 -16.85 -3.41
N GLY A 47 -10.74 -15.72 -3.12
CA GLY A 47 -10.42 -14.44 -3.76
C GLY A 47 -8.98 -13.98 -3.50
N ALA A 48 -8.46 -14.21 -2.30
CA ALA A 48 -7.05 -13.93 -1.98
C ALA A 48 -6.10 -14.86 -2.76
N HIS A 49 -6.44 -16.14 -2.88
CA HIS A 49 -5.70 -17.11 -3.68
C HIS A 49 -5.72 -16.75 -5.18
N ASP A 50 -6.88 -16.38 -5.72
CA ASP A 50 -7.07 -15.97 -7.11
C ASP A 50 -6.29 -14.69 -7.43
N THR A 51 -6.25 -13.75 -6.49
CA THR A 51 -5.43 -12.54 -6.62
C THR A 51 -3.95 -12.91 -6.76
N ARG A 52 -3.43 -13.85 -5.96
CA ARG A 52 -2.04 -14.32 -6.09
C ARG A 52 -1.76 -14.93 -7.47
N HIS A 53 -2.72 -15.66 -8.04
CA HIS A 53 -2.61 -16.21 -9.40
C HIS A 53 -2.63 -15.11 -10.47
N ALA A 54 -3.50 -14.10 -10.33
CA ALA A 54 -3.55 -12.96 -11.24
C ALA A 54 -2.29 -12.08 -11.18
N MET A 55 -1.69 -11.94 -9.99
CA MET A 55 -0.43 -11.20 -9.79
C MET A 55 0.81 -11.99 -10.26
N GLY A 56 0.65 -13.28 -10.58
CA GLY A 56 1.66 -14.15 -11.19
C GLY A 56 1.78 -14.01 -12.71
N PHE A 57 1.05 -13.08 -13.33
CA PHE A 57 1.05 -12.68 -14.76
C PHE A 57 0.29 -13.63 -15.74
N PRO A 58 -0.15 -13.10 -16.90
CA PRO A 58 0.75 -12.83 -18.02
C PRO A 58 1.04 -11.34 -18.24
N CYS A 59 2.32 -11.03 -18.45
CA CYS A 59 2.83 -9.75 -18.90
C CYS A 59 2.56 -9.53 -20.39
N HIS A 60 1.33 -9.82 -20.81
CA HIS A 60 0.81 -9.48 -22.13
C HIS A 60 -0.54 -8.78 -21.99
#